data_AF-A0A937ZWQ6-F1
#
_entry.id   AF-A0A937ZWQ6-F1
#
_cell.length_a   1.000
_cell.length_b   1.000
_cell.length_c   1.000
_cell.angle_alpha   90.00
_cell.angle_beta   90.00
_cell.angle_gamma   90.00
#
_symmetry.space_group_name_H-M   'P 1'
#
loop_
_entity.id
_entity.type
_entity.pdbx_description
1 polymer ?
#
loop_
_entity_poly.entity_id
_entity_poly.type
_entity_poly.pdbx_seq_one_letter_code
_entity_poly.pdbx_strand_id
1 'polypeptide(L)'
;MAGLGSSFAAGSGFGPLKPDTPQHCGRSIDNYATLVAEDLRMLLVDVSCGGATTAHVLGPWNELPPQIEAVTPDTALVTITVGGNDLGYVGYLIAESCKLRGVDKLS
;
A
#
# COMPACT_ATOMS: atom_id res chain seq x y z
N MET A 1 2.83 -0.52 -16.44
CA MET A 1 3.00 0.33 -15.24
C MET A 1 3.13 -0.55 -14.02
N ALA A 2 3.74 -0.03 -12.95
CA ALA A 2 3.94 -0.75 -11.70
C ALA A 2 3.28 -0.01 -10.52
N GLY A 3 2.57 -0.76 -9.68
CA GLY A 3 2.01 -0.30 -8.41
C GLY A 3 2.84 -0.83 -7.25
N LEU A 4 3.49 0.07 -6.51
CA LEU A 4 4.29 -0.24 -5.32
C LEU A 4 3.70 0.46 -4.10
N GLY A 5 4.14 0.06 -2.92
CA GLY A 5 3.90 0.74 -1.66
C GLY A 5 3.18 -0.13 -0.65
N SER A 6 2.52 0.55 0.30
CA SER A 6 1.88 -0.07 1.46
C SER A 6 0.35 -0.09 1.37
N SER A 7 -0.35 -0.07 2.50
CA SER A 7 -1.81 -0.22 2.60
C SER A 7 -2.58 0.85 1.81
N PHE A 8 -2.10 2.09 1.81
CA PHE A 8 -2.70 3.18 1.03
C PHE A 8 -2.55 2.96 -0.48
N ALA A 9 -1.44 2.38 -0.93
CA ALA A 9 -1.25 1.97 -2.33
C ALA A 9 -2.07 0.71 -2.68
N ALA A 10 -2.12 -0.23 -1.76
CA ALA A 10 -2.88 -1.47 -1.92
C ALA A 10 -4.39 -1.23 -1.90
N GLY A 11 -4.88 -0.10 -1.39
CA GLY A 11 -6.31 0.14 -1.18
C GLY A 11 -6.88 -0.75 -0.07
N SER A 12 -6.09 -1.05 0.96
CA SER A 12 -6.50 -1.98 2.02
C SER A 12 -7.74 -1.48 2.77
N GLY A 13 -8.74 -2.36 2.89
CA GLY A 13 -10.03 -2.03 3.50
C GLY A 13 -11.03 -1.39 2.53
N PHE A 14 -10.67 -1.22 1.25
CA PHE A 14 -11.56 -0.72 0.21
C PHE A 14 -11.87 -1.81 -0.81
N GLY A 15 -13.14 -2.07 -1.09
CA GLY A 15 -13.57 -3.02 -2.13
C GLY A 15 -13.12 -4.48 -1.94
N PRO A 16 -13.42 -5.37 -2.91
CA PRO A 16 -12.93 -6.75 -2.92
C PRO A 16 -11.41 -6.83 -3.09
N LEU A 17 -10.81 -7.90 -2.56
CA LEU A 17 -9.38 -8.17 -2.75
C LEU A 17 -9.11 -8.72 -4.16
N LYS A 18 -7.93 -8.39 -4.71
CA LYS A 18 -7.44 -8.99 -5.96
C LYS A 18 -7.30 -10.51 -5.78
N PRO A 19 -7.88 -11.32 -6.68
CA PRO A 19 -7.73 -12.78 -6.63
C PRO A 19 -6.26 -13.15 -6.78
N ASP A 20 -5.90 -14.32 -6.25
CA ASP A 20 -4.55 -14.90 -6.36
C ASP A 20 -3.41 -14.00 -5.84
N THR A 21 -3.73 -13.06 -4.95
CA THR A 21 -2.74 -12.26 -4.23
C THR A 21 -2.71 -12.63 -2.74
N PRO A 22 -1.53 -12.54 -2.07
CA PRO A 22 -1.44 -12.68 -0.63
C PRO A 22 -2.46 -11.80 0.10
N GLN A 23 -3.42 -12.43 0.80
CA GLN A 23 -4.53 -11.71 1.43
C GLN A 23 -4.05 -10.67 2.45
N HIS A 24 -2.93 -10.94 3.14
CA HIS A 24 -2.35 -10.03 4.12
C HIS A 24 -1.89 -8.70 3.52
N CYS A 25 -1.61 -8.66 2.21
CA CYS A 25 -1.28 -7.42 1.51
C CYS A 25 -2.48 -6.49 1.36
N GLY A 26 -3.72 -6.98 1.52
CA GLY A 26 -4.92 -6.17 1.41
C GLY A 26 -5.02 -5.42 0.09
N ARG A 27 -4.59 -6.04 -1.02
CA ARG A 27 -4.65 -5.46 -2.37
C ARG A 27 -6.08 -5.48 -2.87
N SER A 28 -6.68 -4.31 -3.02
CA SER A 28 -8.02 -4.12 -3.58
C SER A 28 -8.03 -4.19 -5.10
N ILE A 29 -9.11 -4.71 -5.69
CA ILE A 29 -9.37 -4.56 -7.13
C ILE A 29 -9.59 -3.09 -7.53
N ASP A 30 -9.96 -2.22 -6.58
CA ASP A 30 -10.31 -0.81 -6.82
C ASP A 30 -9.22 0.15 -6.28
N ASN A 31 -7.99 -0.31 -6.10
CA ASN A 31 -6.91 0.58 -5.66
C ASN A 31 -6.54 1.60 -6.75
N TYR A 32 -5.93 2.72 -6.35
CA TYR A 32 -5.70 3.82 -7.29
C TYR A 32 -4.80 3.43 -8.47
N ALA A 33 -3.87 2.48 -8.30
CA ALA A 33 -3.03 2.00 -9.38
C ALA A 33 -3.87 1.29 -10.46
N THR A 34 -4.91 0.55 -10.04
CA THR A 34 -5.85 -0.10 -10.96
C THR A 34 -6.68 0.93 -11.72
N LEU A 35 -7.24 1.92 -11.02
CA LEU A 35 -8.02 2.98 -11.67
C LEU A 35 -7.20 3.78 -12.68
N VAL A 36 -5.95 4.14 -12.32
CA VAL A 36 -5.03 4.83 -13.23
C VAL A 36 -4.65 3.95 -14.42
N ALA A 37 -4.46 2.64 -14.21
CA ALA A 37 -4.16 1.71 -15.29
C ALA A 37 -5.31 1.61 -16.30
N GLU A 38 -6.55 1.58 -15.82
CA GLU A 38 -7.75 1.55 -16.67
C GLU A 38 -7.88 2.86 -17.48
N ASP A 39 -7.77 4.01 -16.83
CA ASP A 39 -7.88 5.33 -17.46
C ASP A 39 -6.81 5.53 -18.55
N LEU A 40 -5.58 5.10 -18.28
CA LEU A 40 -4.45 5.23 -19.20
C LEU A 40 -4.32 4.04 -20.16
N ARG A 41 -5.19 3.02 -20.05
CA ARG A 41 -5.16 1.77 -20.83
C ARG A 41 -3.79 1.08 -20.78
N MET A 42 -3.20 1.00 -19.58
CA MET A 42 -1.90 0.39 -19.34
C MET A 42 -2.05 -0.99 -18.68
N LEU A 43 -1.15 -1.92 -19.01
CA LEU A 43 -1.00 -3.15 -18.22
C LEU A 43 -0.38 -2.81 -16.86
N LEU A 44 -0.98 -3.31 -15.78
CA LEU A 44 -0.53 -3.07 -14.41
C LEU A 44 0.08 -4.33 -13.79
N VAL A 45 1.31 -4.19 -13.29
CA VAL A 45 1.93 -5.11 -12.33
C VAL A 45 1.82 -4.50 -10.94
N ASP A 46 0.93 -5.03 -10.12
CA ASP A 46 0.63 -4.49 -8.79
C ASP A 46 1.20 -5.36 -7.68
N VAL A 47 2.27 -4.87 -7.07
CA VAL A 47 3.02 -5.51 -5.98
C VAL A 47 2.92 -4.69 -4.68
N SER A 48 1.96 -3.77 -4.58
CA SER A 48 1.67 -3.06 -3.34
C SER A 48 1.26 -4.04 -2.23
N CYS A 49 1.66 -3.77 -0.99
CA CYS A 49 1.37 -4.68 0.12
C CYS A 49 1.23 -3.94 1.45
N GLY A 50 0.05 -4.05 2.08
CA GLY A 50 -0.22 -3.54 3.42
C GLY A 50 0.88 -3.92 4.41
N GLY A 51 1.36 -2.94 5.18
CA GLY A 51 2.47 -3.11 6.14
C GLY A 51 3.87 -2.93 5.54
N ALA A 52 4.02 -2.81 4.22
CA ALA A 52 5.33 -2.56 3.60
C ALA A 52 5.98 -1.26 4.12
N THR A 53 7.27 -1.33 4.45
CA THR A 53 8.14 -0.18 4.75
C THR A 53 8.94 0.22 3.52
N THR A 54 9.71 1.30 3.59
CA THR A 54 10.64 1.66 2.50
C THR A 54 11.68 0.56 2.25
N ALA A 55 12.10 -0.17 3.29
CA ALA A 55 13.02 -1.29 3.16
C ALA A 55 12.42 -2.43 2.30
N HIS A 56 11.11 -2.69 2.39
CA HIS A 56 10.44 -3.73 1.59
C HIS A 56 10.23 -3.33 0.11
N VAL A 57 10.46 -2.05 -0.23
CA VAL A 57 10.50 -1.64 -1.64
C VAL A 57 11.78 -2.14 -2.29
N LEU A 58 12.91 -2.02 -1.58
CA LEU A 58 14.25 -2.33 -2.07
C LEU A 58 14.73 -3.75 -1.73
N GLY A 59 14.15 -4.36 -0.70
CA GLY A 59 14.50 -5.69 -0.21
C GLY A 59 13.28 -6.60 -0.06
N PRO A 60 13.51 -7.91 0.07
CA PRO A 60 12.42 -8.88 0.21
C PRO A 60 11.69 -8.72 1.55
N TRP A 61 10.47 -9.24 1.60
CA TRP A 61 9.70 -9.31 2.83
C TRP A 61 8.98 -10.65 2.94
N ASN A 62 9.43 -11.49 3.88
CA ASN A 62 8.95 -12.87 4.02
C ASN A 62 9.01 -13.61 2.67
N GLU A 63 7.87 -14.06 2.15
CA GLU A 63 7.74 -14.73 0.86
C GLU A 63 7.70 -13.79 -0.35
N LEU A 64 7.64 -12.46 -0.12
CA LEU A 64 7.50 -11.47 -1.18
C LEU A 64 8.88 -11.00 -1.66
N PRO A 65 9.12 -10.96 -2.98
CA PRO A 65 10.32 -10.32 -3.52
C PRO A 65 10.30 -8.81 -3.26
N PRO A 66 11.45 -8.12 -3.39
CA PRO A 66 11.51 -6.66 -3.40
C PRO A 66 10.50 -6.09 -4.41
N GLN A 67 9.69 -5.12 -4.00
CA GLN A 67 8.68 -4.55 -4.90
C GLN A 67 9.31 -3.88 -6.13
N ILE A 68 10.54 -3.36 -6.00
CA ILE A 68 11.26 -2.72 -7.10
C ILE A 68 11.51 -3.68 -8.28
N GLU A 69 11.49 -4.99 -8.08
CA GLU A 69 11.62 -5.98 -9.16
C GLU A 69 10.44 -5.96 -10.15
N ALA A 70 9.30 -5.38 -9.76
CA ALA A 70 8.19 -5.15 -10.68
C ALA A 70 8.46 -4.02 -11.70
N VAL A 71 9.51 -3.22 -11.48
CA VAL A 71 9.92 -2.13 -12.38
C VAL A 71 10.91 -2.68 -13.40
N THR A 72 10.44 -2.85 -14.63
CA THR A 72 11.22 -3.31 -15.78
C THR A 72 11.59 -2.15 -16.71
N PRO A 73 12.50 -2.34 -17.69
CA PRO A 73 12.79 -1.32 -18.70
C PRO A 73 11.56 -0.84 -19.50
N ASP A 74 10.52 -1.67 -19.63
CA ASP A 74 9.27 -1.32 -20.32
C ASP A 74 8.27 -0.58 -19.41
N THR A 75 8.60 -0.37 -18.14
CA THR A 75 7.71 0.30 -17.18
C THR A 75 7.69 1.81 -17.42
N ALA A 76 6.65 2.29 -18.10
CA ALA A 76 6.48 3.72 -18.40
C ALA A 76 5.93 4.59 -17.25
N LEU A 77 5.34 3.97 -16.23
CA LEU A 77 4.79 4.66 -15.05
C LEU A 77 4.94 3.80 -13.81
N VAL A 78 5.39 4.43 -12.74
CA VAL A 78 5.46 3.85 -11.39
C VAL A 78 4.61 4.70 -10.46
N THR A 79 3.75 4.05 -9.69
CA THR A 79 3.04 4.70 -8.59
C THR A 79 3.46 4.10 -7.27
N ILE A 80 3.60 4.93 -6.24
CA ILE A 80 4.09 4.47 -4.94
C ILE A 80 3.56 5.33 -3.79
N THR A 81 3.04 4.66 -2.75
CA THR A 81 2.76 5.29 -1.45
C THR A 81 3.35 4.42 -0.34
N VAL A 82 4.45 4.87 0.28
CA VAL A 82 5.20 4.13 1.31
C VAL A 82 5.81 5.11 2.32
N GLY A 83 6.32 4.62 3.45
CA GLY A 83 6.94 5.44 4.51
C GLY A 83 6.08 5.54 5.77
N GLY A 84 4.76 5.38 5.66
CA GLY A 84 3.86 5.46 6.81
C GLY A 84 4.16 4.42 7.89
N ASN A 85 4.53 3.19 7.51
CA ASN A 85 4.87 2.14 8.48
C ASN A 85 6.25 2.32 9.10
N ASP A 86 7.21 2.87 8.36
CA ASP A 86 8.53 3.24 8.87
C ASP A 86 8.40 4.19 10.07
N LEU A 87 7.40 5.07 10.02
CA LEU A 87 7.09 6.04 11.07
C LEU A 87 6.05 5.55 12.09
N GLY A 88 5.48 4.34 11.95
CA GLY A 88 4.36 3.91 12.79
C GLY A 88 3.12 4.83 12.70
N TYR A 89 2.93 5.52 11.57
CA TYR A 89 2.01 6.64 11.39
C TYR A 89 0.58 6.36 11.87
N VAL A 90 -0.04 5.27 11.40
CA VAL A 90 -1.41 4.89 11.81
C VAL A 90 -1.49 4.57 13.29
N GLY A 91 -0.46 3.91 13.84
CA GLY A 91 -0.37 3.61 15.26
C GLY A 91 -0.35 4.88 16.11
N TYR A 92 0.46 5.86 15.72
CA TYR A 92 0.51 7.16 16.40
C TYR A 92 -0.80 7.94 16.26
N LEU A 93 -1.42 7.98 15.07
CA LEU A 93 -2.72 8.63 14.88
C LEU A 93 -3.78 8.03 15.80
N ILE A 94 -3.85 6.70 15.90
CA ILE A 94 -4.79 6.02 16.80
C ILE A 94 -4.49 6.39 18.25
N ALA A 95 -3.21 6.30 18.67
CA ALA A 95 -2.81 6.62 20.04
C ALA A 95 -3.18 8.07 20.43
N GLU A 96 -2.92 9.05 19.56
CA GLU A 96 -3.28 10.45 19.81
C GLU A 96 -4.80 10.67 19.79
N SER A 97 -5.54 10.01 18.91
CA SER A 97 -7.01 10.10 18.90
C SER A 97 -7.64 9.59 20.21
N CYS A 98 -7.05 8.57 20.82
CA CYS A 98 -7.48 8.06 22.14
C CYS A 98 -7.18 9.06 23.27
N LYS A 99 -6.05 9.79 23.19
CA LYS A 99 -5.74 10.84 24.16
C LYS A 99 -6.77 11.96 24.11
N LEU A 100 -7.13 12.45 22.92
CA LEU A 100 -8.13 13.51 22.75
C LEU A 100 -9.51 13.09 23.31
N ARG A 101 -9.96 11.86 23.03
CA ARG A 101 -11.20 11.31 23.60
C ARG A 101 -11.17 11.14 25.12
N GLY A 102 -9.98 11.04 25.71
CA GLY A 102 -9.79 11.04 27.16
C GLY A 102 -9.92 12.44 27.77
N VAL A 103 -9.54 13.49 27.03
CA VAL A 103 -9.67 14.90 27.45
C VAL A 103 -11.14 15.34 27.42
N ASP A 104 -11.91 14.93 26.40
CA ASP A 104 -13.35 15.27 26.29
C ASP A 104 -14.23 14.65 27.38
N LYS A 105 -13.73 13.65 28.12
CA LYS A 105 -14.44 13.04 29.26
C LYS A 105 -14.14 13.69 30.61
N LEU A 106 -13.25 14.68 30.65
CA LEU A 106 -12.80 15.36 31.87
C LEU A 106 -13.30 16.82 31.99
N SER A 107 -14.14 17.28 31.06
CA SER A 107 -14.87 18.55 31.10
C SER A 107 -16.37 18.32 31.29
#